data_AF-A0A6G0VQ34-F1
#
_entry.id   AF-A0A6G0VQ34-F1
#
_cell.length_a   1.000
_cell.length_b   1.000
_cell.length_c   1.000
_cell.angle_alpha   90.00
_cell.angle_beta   90.00
_cell.angle_gamma   90.00
#
_symmetry.space_group_name_H-M   'P 1'
#
loop_
_entity.id
_entity.type
_entity.pdbx_description
1 polymer ?
#
loop_
_entity_poly.entity_id
_entity_poly.type
_entity_poly.pdbx_seq_one_letter_code
_entity_poly.pdbx_strand_id
1 'polypeptide(L)'
;TLAEAQAKVRKAQFTSDLSDDDYIKKKKIQKQMQDKPYQDSKNMDLNYIVDYNFPLQNKDDLNTLEEKTLEDQEFKNNLIKELSCTGGKNVKSAIKRIMSKLFSNSILSQYSFSGKKGKKKFCDLFLLPIILSKCIY
;
A
#
# COMPACT_ATOMS: atom_id res chain seq x y z
N THR A 1 39.02 -12.70 9.49
CA THR A 1 40.10 -12.08 10.33
C THR A 1 39.70 -12.06 11.79
N LEU A 2 40.61 -11.78 12.74
CA LEU A 2 40.31 -11.70 14.19
C LEU A 2 39.08 -10.80 14.50
N ALA A 3 38.88 -9.76 13.69
CA ALA A 3 37.73 -8.86 13.72
C ALA A 3 36.39 -9.55 13.40
N GLU A 4 36.33 -10.50 12.45
CA GLU A 4 35.10 -11.25 12.15
C GLU A 4 34.75 -12.25 13.26
N ALA A 5 35.77 -12.85 13.89
CA ALA A 5 35.55 -13.75 15.03
C ALA A 5 34.99 -12.95 16.22
N GLN A 6 35.55 -11.76 16.49
CA GLN A 6 35.04 -10.85 17.52
C GLN A 6 33.64 -10.32 17.20
N ALA A 7 33.32 -10.03 15.93
CA ALA A 7 31.98 -9.63 15.53
C ALA A 7 30.94 -10.75 15.68
N LYS A 8 31.31 -12.00 15.37
CA LYS A 8 30.44 -13.18 15.60
C LYS A 8 30.21 -13.45 17.09
N VAL A 9 31.25 -13.33 17.91
CA VAL A 9 31.12 -13.50 19.37
C VAL A 9 30.27 -12.38 19.99
N ARG A 10 30.46 -11.13 19.56
CA ARG A 10 29.65 -9.99 20.03
C ARG A 10 28.19 -10.09 19.56
N LYS A 11 27.94 -10.63 18.35
CA LYS A 11 26.58 -10.93 17.87
C LYS A 11 25.92 -12.05 18.67
N ALA A 12 26.68 -13.07 19.08
CA ALA A 12 26.19 -14.17 19.92
C ALA A 12 25.86 -13.71 21.36
N GLN A 13 26.67 -12.82 21.94
CA GLN A 13 26.39 -12.22 23.26
C GLN A 13 25.22 -11.23 23.23
N PHE A 14 25.06 -10.45 22.15
CA PHE A 14 23.88 -9.57 21.99
C PHE A 14 22.57 -10.37 21.87
N THR A 15 22.63 -11.60 21.33
CA THR A 15 21.45 -12.47 21.25
C THR A 15 21.14 -13.23 22.54
N SER A 16 22.07 -13.31 23.50
CA SER A 16 21.83 -14.01 24.78
C SER A 16 21.14 -13.14 25.84
N ASP A 17 21.13 -11.81 25.66
CA ASP A 17 20.54 -10.85 26.61
C ASP A 17 19.11 -10.41 26.24
N LEU A 18 18.53 -10.97 25.18
CA LEU A 18 17.14 -10.72 24.83
C LEU A 18 16.27 -11.78 25.53
N SER A 19 15.44 -11.32 26.48
CA SER A 19 14.42 -12.14 27.15
C SER A 19 13.63 -12.97 26.13
N ASP A 20 13.41 -14.25 26.43
CA ASP A 20 12.74 -15.22 25.57
C ASP A 20 11.38 -14.72 25.02
N ASP A 21 10.71 -13.84 25.76
CA ASP A 21 9.44 -13.22 25.38
C ASP A 21 9.56 -12.32 24.13
N ASP A 22 10.67 -11.60 23.96
CA ASP A 22 10.87 -10.64 22.88
C ASP A 22 11.22 -11.32 21.54
N TYR A 23 11.93 -12.45 21.59
CA TYR A 23 12.21 -13.26 20.40
C TYR A 23 10.93 -13.96 19.89
N ILE A 24 10.12 -14.49 20.80
CA ILE A 24 8.83 -15.11 20.49
C ILE A 24 7.86 -14.07 19.90
N LYS A 25 7.87 -12.82 20.39
CA LYS A 25 7.03 -11.72 19.87
C LYS A 25 7.41 -11.33 18.44
N LYS A 26 8.71 -11.20 18.13
CA LYS A 26 9.17 -10.98 16.74
C LYS A 26 8.77 -12.13 15.81
N LYS A 27 8.90 -13.39 16.24
CA LYS A 27 8.52 -14.56 15.44
C LYS A 27 7.00 -14.67 15.25
N LYS A 28 6.19 -14.27 16.25
CA LYS A 28 4.72 -14.15 16.12
C LYS A 28 4.31 -13.04 15.15
N ILE A 29 4.98 -11.88 15.18
CA ILE A 29 4.73 -10.76 14.24
C ILE A 29 5.10 -11.18 12.81
N GLN A 30 6.21 -11.91 12.63
CA GLN A 30 6.68 -12.34 11.31
C GLN A 30 5.86 -13.50 10.73
N LYS A 31 5.33 -14.40 11.59
CA LYS A 31 4.44 -15.51 11.18
C LYS A 31 3.00 -15.07 10.91
N GLN A 32 2.56 -13.92 11.42
CA GLN A 32 1.24 -13.35 11.11
C GLN A 32 1.15 -12.75 9.69
N MET A 33 2.25 -12.64 8.94
CA MET A 33 2.28 -12.12 7.58
C MET A 33 2.39 -13.19 6.47
N GLN A 34 2.42 -14.49 6.80
CA GLN A 34 2.69 -15.54 5.78
C GLN A 34 1.58 -16.55 5.49
N ASP A 35 0.50 -16.66 6.27
CA ASP A 35 -0.56 -17.63 5.97
C ASP A 35 -1.97 -17.04 6.12
N LYS A 36 -2.33 -16.03 5.30
CA LYS A 36 -3.74 -15.82 4.96
C LYS A 36 -3.99 -16.49 3.62
N PRO A 37 -4.73 -17.62 3.55
CA PRO A 37 -5.10 -18.19 2.27
C PRO A 37 -5.78 -17.09 1.44
N TYR A 38 -5.34 -16.93 0.20
CA TYR A 38 -6.12 -16.25 -0.82
C TYR A 38 -7.46 -16.98 -0.90
N GLN A 39 -8.45 -16.47 -0.17
CA GLN A 39 -9.83 -16.93 -0.23
C GLN A 39 -10.36 -16.48 -1.59
N ASP A 40 -10.33 -17.43 -2.51
CA ASP A 40 -11.07 -17.36 -3.75
C ASP A 40 -12.57 -17.24 -3.44
N SER A 41 -13.24 -16.36 -4.16
CA SER A 41 -14.69 -16.12 -4.21
C SER A 41 -15.46 -16.08 -2.87
N LYS A 42 -15.58 -14.87 -2.31
CA LYS A 42 -16.93 -14.34 -2.12
C LYS A 42 -17.10 -13.26 -3.18
N ASN A 43 -18.16 -13.37 -3.99
CA ASN A 43 -18.76 -12.21 -4.66
C ASN A 43 -19.15 -11.22 -3.55
N MET A 44 -18.18 -10.45 -3.08
CA MET A 44 -18.42 -9.29 -2.23
C MET A 44 -18.89 -8.22 -3.18
N ASP A 45 -20.12 -7.76 -2.98
CA ASP A 45 -20.79 -6.81 -3.85
C ASP A 45 -19.83 -5.68 -4.26
N LEU A 46 -19.41 -5.71 -5.53
CA LEU A 46 -18.64 -4.63 -6.15
C LEU A 46 -19.34 -3.28 -5.99
N ASN A 47 -20.64 -3.28 -5.70
CA ASN A 47 -21.54 -2.14 -5.48
C ASN A 47 -20.92 -0.99 -4.68
N TYR A 48 -20.08 -1.25 -3.67
CA TYR A 48 -19.49 -0.18 -2.85
C TYR A 48 -18.44 0.70 -3.55
N ILE A 49 -17.80 0.21 -4.61
CA ILE A 49 -16.84 0.97 -5.43
C ILE A 49 -17.54 1.50 -6.69
N VAL A 50 -18.63 0.86 -7.14
CA VAL A 50 -19.44 1.33 -8.30
C VAL A 50 -20.06 2.70 -8.06
N ASP A 51 -20.28 3.09 -6.81
CA ASP A 51 -20.79 4.42 -6.45
C ASP A 51 -19.84 5.56 -6.86
N TYR A 52 -18.55 5.28 -7.10
CA TYR A 52 -17.62 6.26 -7.64
C TYR A 52 -17.57 6.17 -9.17
N ASN A 53 -18.00 7.25 -9.83
CA ASN A 53 -17.82 7.42 -11.27
C ASN A 53 -16.35 7.67 -11.59
N PHE A 54 -15.60 6.59 -11.80
CA PHE A 54 -14.23 6.66 -12.30
C PHE A 54 -14.20 6.95 -13.81
N PRO A 55 -13.23 7.75 -14.30
CA PRO A 55 -12.18 8.42 -13.54
C PRO A 55 -12.68 9.69 -12.81
N LEU A 56 -12.19 9.93 -11.59
CA LEU A 56 -12.53 11.11 -10.80
C LEU A 56 -12.19 12.39 -11.54
N GLN A 57 -13.15 13.30 -11.65
CA GLN A 57 -13.01 14.53 -12.44
C GLN A 57 -12.82 15.79 -11.60
N ASN A 58 -13.36 15.79 -10.38
CA ASN A 58 -13.32 16.93 -9.48
C ASN A 58 -12.47 16.60 -8.23
N LYS A 59 -12.12 17.65 -7.49
CA LYS A 59 -11.30 17.53 -6.27
C LYS A 59 -12.15 17.06 -5.08
N ASP A 60 -13.45 17.30 -5.09
CA ASP A 60 -14.32 17.01 -3.97
C ASP A 60 -14.54 15.49 -3.85
N ASP A 61 -14.85 14.82 -4.97
CA ASP A 61 -14.92 13.35 -5.07
C ASP A 61 -13.59 12.70 -4.66
N LEU A 62 -12.45 13.33 -4.99
CA LEU A 62 -11.14 12.86 -4.57
C LEU A 62 -10.98 12.93 -3.05
N ASN A 63 -11.36 14.04 -2.42
CA ASN A 63 -11.28 14.19 -0.97
C ASN A 63 -12.26 13.22 -0.30
N THR A 64 -13.48 13.08 -0.80
CA THR A 64 -14.47 12.12 -0.28
C THR A 64 -13.96 10.68 -0.40
N LEU A 65 -13.30 10.33 -1.51
CA LEU A 65 -12.67 9.02 -1.65
C LEU A 65 -11.53 8.83 -0.63
N GLU A 66 -10.70 9.85 -0.39
CA GLU A 66 -9.64 9.79 0.63
C GLU A 66 -10.19 9.63 2.04
N GLU A 67 -11.19 10.43 2.42
CA GLU A 67 -11.87 10.38 3.72
C GLU A 67 -12.49 9.00 3.95
N LYS A 68 -13.24 8.49 2.97
CA LYS A 68 -13.83 7.14 3.06
C LYS A 68 -12.78 6.05 3.17
N THR A 69 -11.65 6.19 2.49
CA THR A 69 -10.53 5.25 2.57
C THR A 69 -9.82 5.28 3.93
N LEU A 70 -9.86 6.42 4.63
CA LEU A 70 -9.34 6.56 5.99
C LEU A 70 -10.29 5.95 7.02
N GLU A 71 -11.58 6.27 6.91
CA GLU A 71 -12.60 5.88 7.88
C GLU A 71 -12.96 4.39 7.78
N ASP A 72 -13.05 3.85 6.57
CA ASP A 72 -13.53 2.50 6.32
C ASP A 72 -12.40 1.57 5.83
N GLN A 73 -11.94 0.70 6.74
CA GLN A 73 -10.93 -0.30 6.43
C GLN A 73 -11.43 -1.40 5.48
N GLU A 74 -12.73 -1.72 5.48
CA GLU A 74 -13.31 -2.67 4.55
C GLU A 74 -13.32 -2.09 3.14
N PHE A 75 -13.78 -0.85 2.98
CA PHE A 75 -13.70 -0.11 1.72
C PHE A 75 -12.26 -0.04 1.21
N LYS A 76 -11.30 0.32 2.08
CA LYS A 76 -9.88 0.36 1.73
C LYS A 76 -9.36 -0.99 1.24
N ASN A 77 -9.69 -2.08 1.93
CA ASN A 77 -9.26 -3.42 1.53
C ASN A 77 -9.87 -3.83 0.18
N ASN A 78 -11.13 -3.47 -0.06
CA ASN A 78 -11.79 -3.70 -1.34
C ASN A 78 -11.15 -2.88 -2.46
N LEU A 79 -10.82 -1.61 -2.20
CA LEU A 79 -10.10 -0.77 -3.15
C LEU A 79 -8.71 -1.36 -3.49
N ILE A 80 -7.96 -1.82 -2.47
CA ILE A 80 -6.69 -2.52 -2.68
C ILE A 80 -6.88 -3.78 -3.55
N LYS A 81 -7.94 -4.56 -3.30
CA LYS A 81 -8.24 -5.78 -4.07
C LYS A 81 -8.56 -5.46 -5.53
N GLU A 82 -9.41 -4.48 -5.79
CA GLU A 82 -9.74 -4.02 -7.16
C GLU A 82 -8.51 -3.52 -7.91
N LEU A 83 -7.67 -2.73 -7.24
CA LEU A 83 -6.45 -2.23 -7.83
C LEU A 83 -5.40 -3.33 -8.05
N SER A 84 -5.39 -4.37 -7.21
CA SER A 84 -4.50 -5.53 -7.37
C SER A 84 -4.80 -6.32 -8.65
N CYS A 85 -6.06 -6.36 -9.09
CA CYS A 85 -6.44 -6.93 -10.38
C CYS A 85 -5.92 -6.10 -11.57
N THR A 86 -5.64 -4.81 -11.36
CA THR A 86 -5.14 -3.89 -12.38
C THR A 86 -3.60 -3.95 -12.43
N GLY A 87 -3.08 -5.12 -12.81
CA GLY A 87 -1.65 -5.42 -12.88
C GLY A 87 -1.02 -5.35 -14.27
N GLY A 88 0.28 -5.65 -14.31
CA GLY A 88 1.09 -5.81 -15.53
C GLY A 88 2.50 -6.25 -15.19
N LYS A 89 3.30 -6.63 -16.20
CA LYS A 89 4.67 -7.14 -16.01
C LYS A 89 5.63 -6.16 -15.32
N ASN A 90 5.32 -4.85 -15.38
CA ASN A 90 6.20 -3.78 -14.90
C ASN A 90 5.45 -2.88 -13.92
N VAL A 91 6.04 -2.62 -12.76
CA VAL A 91 5.54 -1.69 -11.71
C VAL A 91 5.08 -0.35 -12.28
N LYS A 92 5.95 0.29 -13.10
CA LYS A 92 5.66 1.58 -13.74
C LYS A 92 4.41 1.55 -14.62
N SER A 93 4.16 0.43 -15.29
CA SER A 93 3.00 0.27 -16.16
C SER A 93 1.72 -0.01 -15.36
N ALA A 94 1.83 -0.78 -14.27
CA ALA A 94 0.73 -1.02 -13.34
C ALA A 94 0.27 0.29 -12.68
N ILE A 95 1.21 1.06 -12.11
CA ILE A 95 0.92 2.38 -11.53
C ILE A 95 0.26 3.29 -12.57
N LYS A 96 0.78 3.36 -13.80
CA LYS A 96 0.18 4.20 -14.85
C LYS A 96 -1.27 3.79 -15.15
N ARG A 97 -1.56 2.48 -15.25
CA ARG A 97 -2.91 1.95 -15.47
C ARG A 97 -3.86 2.30 -14.33
N ILE A 98 -3.42 2.09 -13.08
CA ILE A 98 -4.20 2.42 -11.89
C ILE A 98 -4.50 3.92 -11.85
N MET A 99 -3.49 4.77 -12.07
CA MET A 99 -3.63 6.22 -12.06
C MET A 99 -4.63 6.70 -13.13
N SER A 100 -4.54 6.17 -14.35
CA SER A 100 -5.48 6.51 -15.43
C SER A 100 -6.90 5.96 -15.23
N LYS A 101 -7.06 4.90 -14.41
CA LYS A 101 -8.37 4.38 -14.03
C LYS A 101 -9.02 5.22 -12.94
N LEU A 102 -8.24 5.63 -11.93
CA LEU A 102 -8.75 6.38 -10.78
C LEU A 102 -8.95 7.87 -11.08
N PHE A 103 -8.05 8.50 -11.83
CA PHE A 103 -8.00 9.95 -11.95
C PHE A 103 -8.08 10.39 -13.41
N SER A 104 -8.83 11.46 -13.65
CA SER A 104 -8.83 12.12 -14.94
C SER A 104 -7.52 12.89 -15.16
N ASN A 105 -7.23 13.22 -16.42
CA ASN A 105 -6.10 14.10 -16.75
C ASN A 105 -6.26 15.51 -16.13
N SER A 106 -7.49 15.99 -15.94
CA SER A 106 -7.74 17.30 -15.31
C SER A 106 -7.25 17.30 -13.86
N ILE A 107 -7.52 16.23 -13.11
CA ILE A 107 -7.02 16.07 -11.74
C ILE A 107 -5.51 15.88 -11.74
N LEU A 108 -4.97 14.93 -12.51
CA LEU A 108 -3.53 14.65 -12.54
C LEU A 108 -2.69 15.89 -12.93
N SER A 109 -3.24 16.79 -13.76
CA SER A 109 -2.55 18.03 -14.13
C SER A 109 -2.29 18.97 -12.93
N GLN A 110 -3.14 18.92 -11.90
CA GLN A 110 -3.06 19.78 -10.70
C GLN A 110 -2.09 19.24 -9.65
N TYR A 111 -1.69 17.97 -9.78
CA TYR A 111 -0.80 17.30 -8.84
C TYR A 111 0.57 17.05 -9.46
N SER A 112 1.57 16.95 -8.61
CA SER A 112 2.86 16.36 -8.95
C SER A 112 3.36 15.58 -7.75
N PHE A 113 4.26 14.62 -7.96
CA PHE A 113 4.74 13.77 -6.88
C PHE A 113 5.17 14.57 -5.64
N SER A 114 6.06 15.56 -5.82
CA SER A 114 6.60 16.38 -4.72
C SER A 114 6.04 17.82 -4.66
N GLY A 115 5.00 18.16 -5.43
CA GLY A 115 4.41 19.51 -5.43
C GLY A 115 5.22 20.59 -6.17
N LYS A 116 5.97 20.23 -7.22
CA LYS A 116 6.75 21.21 -8.01
C LYS A 116 5.85 22.11 -8.86
N LYS A 117 6.32 23.33 -9.13
CA LYS A 117 5.66 24.32 -10.02
C LYS A 117 4.25 24.71 -9.54
N GLY A 118 4.06 24.90 -8.24
CA GLY A 118 2.78 25.30 -7.65
C GLY A 118 1.70 24.21 -7.68
N LYS A 119 2.05 22.97 -8.03
CA LYS A 119 1.14 21.83 -8.02
C LYS A 119 1.02 21.24 -6.61
N LYS A 120 -0.09 20.57 -6.34
CA LYS A 120 -0.30 19.85 -5.08
C LYS A 120 0.60 18.61 -5.02
N LYS A 121 0.97 18.22 -3.80
CA LYS A 121 1.78 17.02 -3.54
C LYS A 121 0.90 15.79 -3.64
N PHE A 122 1.24 14.90 -4.57
CA PHE A 122 0.60 13.60 -4.65
C PHE A 122 1.11 12.64 -3.56
N CYS A 123 2.35 12.85 -3.07
CA CYS A 123 2.92 12.02 -2.01
C CYS A 123 2.23 12.10 -0.66
N ASP A 124 1.43 13.15 -0.45
CA ASP A 124 0.72 13.39 0.80
C ASP A 124 -0.68 12.74 0.80
N LEU A 125 -1.12 12.20 -0.35
CA LEU A 125 -2.40 11.52 -0.49
C LEU A 125 -2.34 10.12 0.16
N PHE A 126 -3.36 9.79 0.96
CA PHE A 126 -3.54 8.47 1.55
C PHE A 126 -3.77 7.38 0.51
N LEU A 127 -4.21 7.76 -0.69
CA LEU A 127 -4.33 6.86 -1.83
C LEU A 127 -2.96 6.39 -2.37
N LEU A 128 -1.87 7.15 -2.20
CA LEU A 128 -0.56 6.77 -2.71
C LEU A 128 -0.05 5.42 -2.17
N PRO A 129 0.02 5.18 -0.84
CA PRO A 129 0.50 3.90 -0.32
C PRO A 129 -0.38 2.73 -0.77
N ILE A 130 -1.68 2.95 -0.99
CA ILE A 130 -2.61 1.94 -1.51
C ILE A 130 -2.26 1.56 -2.95
N ILE A 131 -2.04 2.55 -3.81
CA ILE A 131 -1.62 2.35 -5.20
C ILE A 131 -0.27 1.62 -5.28
N LEU A 132 0.67 1.95 -4.38
CA LEU A 132 2.01 1.36 -4.36
C LEU A 132 2.07 -0.04 -3.73
N SER A 133 1.25 -0.31 -2.71
CA SER A 133 1.35 -1.51 -1.86
C SER A 133 1.23 -2.83 -2.63
N LYS A 134 0.55 -2.86 -3.78
CA LYS A 134 0.38 -4.08 -4.60
C LYS A 134 1.19 -4.09 -5.89
N CYS A 135 1.85 -2.98 -6.23
CA CYS A 135 2.69 -2.90 -7.43
C CYS A 135 4.14 -3.34 -7.17
N ILE A 136 4.54 -3.61 -5.93
CA ILE A 136 5.89 -4.02 -5.54
C ILE A 136 5.85 -5.48 -5.08
N TYR A 137 6.01 -6.41 -6.01
CA TYR A 137 6.36 -7.81 -5.73
C TYR A 137 7.37 -8.27 -6.77
#